data_AF-A0A850B3F6-F1
#
_entry.id   AF-A0A850B3F6-F1
#
_cell.length_a   1.000
_cell.length_b   1.000
_cell.length_c   1.000
_cell.angle_alpha   90.00
_cell.angle_beta   90.00
_cell.angle_gamma   90.00
#
_symmetry.space_group_name_H-M   'P 1'
#
loop_
_entity.id
_entity.type
_entity.pdbx_description
1 polymer ?
#
loop_
_entity_poly.entity_id
_entity_poly.type
_entity_poly.pdbx_seq_one_letter_code
_entity_poly.pdbx_strand_id
1 'polypeptide(L)'
;MTRAERLLVAAGFAFVAAVIGYAAVRALEIAFFPEPSPAVIVWSERSSFVWRAALALYIGGMGAFAGYAAVSAWPLAGARWLSRGILAAALAIGLQGALLP
;
A
#
# COMPACT_ATOMS: atom_id res chain seq x y z
N MET A 1 21.36 -10.66 10.12
CA MET A 1 21.09 -9.57 9.17
C MET A 1 21.76 -8.30 9.64
N THR A 2 22.35 -7.55 8.70
CA THR A 2 22.92 -6.22 8.95
C THR A 2 21.79 -5.19 9.14
N ARG A 3 22.13 -3.98 9.64
CA ARG A 3 21.16 -2.88 9.76
C ARG A 3 20.61 -2.47 8.38
N ALA A 4 21.47 -2.43 7.36
CA ALA A 4 21.08 -2.10 5.99
C ALA A 4 20.07 -3.12 5.43
N GLU A 5 20.31 -4.42 5.61
CA GLU A 5 19.39 -5.47 5.17
C GLU A 5 18.01 -5.35 5.84
N ARG A 6 17.97 -5.04 7.15
CA ARG A 6 16.68 -4.83 7.85
C ARG A 6 15.92 -3.63 7.31
N LEU A 7 16.63 -2.53 6.99
CA LEU A 7 16.02 -1.34 6.38
C LEU A 7 15.49 -1.63 4.97
N LEU A 8 16.18 -2.43 4.18
CA LEU A 8 15.71 -2.86 2.86
C LEU A 8 14.44 -3.71 2.95
N VAL A 9 14.40 -4.66 3.88
CA VAL A 9 13.18 -5.46 4.11
C VAL A 9 12.03 -4.58 4.59
N ALA A 10 12.28 -3.66 5.52
CA ALA A 10 11.29 -2.70 5.99
C ALA A 10 10.75 -1.82 4.84
N ALA A 11 11.62 -1.30 3.97
CA ALA A 11 11.20 -0.56 2.78
C ALA A 11 10.35 -1.43 1.84
N GLY A 12 10.70 -2.71 1.67
CA GLY A 12 9.89 -3.67 0.93
C GLY A 12 8.47 -3.80 1.50
N PHE A 13 8.34 -3.95 2.82
CA PHE A 13 7.04 -3.97 3.48
C PHE A 13 6.28 -2.65 3.31
N ALA A 14 6.99 -1.52 3.31
CA ALA A 14 6.38 -0.21 3.06
C ALA A 14 5.74 -0.14 1.67
N PHE A 15 6.46 -0.56 0.63
CA PHE A 15 5.94 -0.56 -0.73
C PHE A 15 4.78 -1.54 -0.91
N VAL A 16 4.90 -2.75 -0.35
CA VAL A 16 3.81 -3.74 -0.38
C VAL A 16 2.55 -3.19 0.28
N ALA A 17 2.66 -2.63 1.48
CA ALA A 17 1.54 -2.07 2.20
C ALA A 17 0.94 -0.86 1.48
N ALA A 18 1.76 0.00 0.88
CA ALA A 18 1.29 1.15 0.10
C ALA A 18 0.49 0.71 -1.13
N VAL A 19 0.98 -0.27 -1.89
CA VAL A 19 0.29 -0.77 -3.09
C VAL A 19 -1.04 -1.42 -2.73
N ILE A 20 -1.05 -2.30 -1.72
CA ILE A 20 -2.28 -2.94 -1.25
C ILE A 20 -3.25 -1.90 -0.70
N GLY A 21 -2.75 -0.95 0.10
CA GLY A 21 -3.54 0.14 0.66
C GLY A 21 -4.16 1.01 -0.43
N TYR A 22 -3.41 1.38 -1.46
CA TYR A 22 -3.94 2.14 -2.60
C TYR A 22 -5.08 1.40 -3.30
N ALA A 23 -4.87 0.11 -3.60
CA ALA A 23 -5.89 -0.73 -4.24
C ALA A 23 -7.14 -0.88 -3.38
N ALA A 24 -6.97 -1.10 -2.07
CA ALA A 24 -8.06 -1.17 -1.13
C ALA A 24 -8.84 0.15 -1.07
N VAL A 25 -8.16 1.29 -0.94
CA VAL A 25 -8.83 2.60 -0.90
C VAL A 25 -9.59 2.87 -2.20
N ARG A 26 -9.04 2.52 -3.37
CA ARG A 26 -9.76 2.66 -4.64
C ARG A 26 -11.00 1.74 -4.70
N ALA A 27 -10.88 0.49 -4.28
CA ALA A 27 -12.02 -0.43 -4.23
C ALA A 27 -13.12 0.09 -3.28
N LEU A 28 -12.73 0.61 -2.11
CA LEU A 28 -13.65 1.21 -1.13
C LEU A 28 -14.32 2.48 -1.68
N GLU A 29 -13.55 3.34 -2.36
CA GLU A 29 -14.09 4.55 -2.99
C GLU A 29 -15.20 4.21 -3.98
N ILE A 30 -14.96 3.24 -4.89
CA ILE A 30 -15.96 2.82 -5.88
C ILE A 30 -17.16 2.15 -5.23
N ALA A 31 -16.94 1.30 -4.21
CA ALA A 31 -18.01 0.53 -3.58
C ALA A 31 -18.95 1.40 -2.72
N PHE A 32 -18.41 2.41 -2.03
CA PHE A 32 -19.16 3.22 -1.06
C PHE A 32 -19.48 4.63 -1.55
N PHE A 33 -18.76 5.15 -2.56
CA PHE A 33 -18.91 6.51 -3.06
C PHE A 33 -18.94 6.51 -4.60
N PRO A 34 -20.00 5.94 -5.22
CA PRO A 34 -20.13 5.87 -6.68
C PRO A 34 -20.35 7.24 -7.33
N GLU A 35 -20.73 8.25 -6.56
CA GLU A 35 -20.96 9.62 -7.03
C GLU A 35 -19.64 10.38 -7.24
N PRO A 36 -19.62 11.38 -8.16
CA PRO A 36 -18.43 12.19 -8.40
C PRO A 36 -17.90 12.81 -7.11
N SER A 37 -16.60 12.63 -6.85
CA SER A 37 -15.98 13.12 -5.62
C SER A 37 -16.19 14.63 -5.48
N PRO A 38 -16.81 15.12 -4.37
CA PRO A 38 -17.03 16.55 -4.17
C PRO A 38 -15.71 17.32 -4.07
N ALA A 39 -14.59 16.65 -3.77
CA ALA A 39 -13.25 17.25 -3.80
C ALA A 39 -12.86 17.75 -5.21
N VAL A 40 -13.47 17.21 -6.28
CA VAL A 40 -13.29 17.71 -7.65
C VAL A 40 -13.89 19.11 -7.79
N ILE A 41 -14.99 19.39 -7.11
CA ILE A 41 -15.66 20.70 -7.13
C ILE A 41 -14.85 21.74 -6.35
N VAL A 42 -14.27 21.35 -5.21
CA VAL A 42 -13.60 22.29 -4.30
C VAL A 42 -12.14 22.56 -4.69
N TRP A 43 -11.44 21.60 -5.30
CA TRP A 43 -9.99 21.72 -5.57
C TRP A 43 -9.63 21.50 -7.05
N SER A 44 -9.72 20.26 -7.53
CA SER A 44 -9.18 19.83 -8.82
C SER A 44 -9.61 18.40 -9.15
N GLU A 45 -9.73 18.07 -10.43
CA GLU A 45 -9.92 16.69 -10.92
C GLU A 45 -8.86 15.70 -10.41
N ARG A 46 -7.64 16.18 -10.09
CA ARG A 46 -6.54 15.33 -9.59
C ARG A 46 -6.61 15.08 -8.08
N SER A 47 -7.52 15.72 -7.36
CA SER A 47 -7.55 15.67 -5.88
C SER A 47 -7.82 14.27 -5.35
N SER A 48 -8.65 13.48 -6.04
CA SER A 48 -8.95 12.09 -5.65
C SER A 48 -7.69 11.21 -5.69
N PHE A 49 -6.83 11.41 -6.69
CA PHE A 49 -5.55 10.69 -6.78
C PHE A 49 -4.62 11.08 -5.63
N VAL A 50 -4.48 12.38 -5.35
CA VAL A 50 -3.59 12.89 -4.30
C VAL A 50 -3.96 12.32 -2.94
N TRP A 51 -5.25 12.32 -2.59
CA TRP A 51 -5.71 11.76 -1.31
C TRP A 51 -5.47 10.26 -1.19
N ARG A 52 -5.75 9.49 -2.26
CA ARG A 52 -5.45 8.06 -2.29
C ARG A 52 -3.95 7.78 -2.13
N ALA A 53 -3.11 8.54 -2.83
CA ALA A 53 -1.66 8.41 -2.73
C ALA A 53 -1.15 8.78 -1.33
N ALA A 54 -1.69 9.82 -0.70
CA ALA A 54 -1.33 10.23 0.66
C ALA A 54 -1.73 9.16 1.70
N LEU A 55 -2.94 8.59 1.60
CA LEU A 55 -3.38 7.49 2.46
C LEU A 55 -2.54 6.23 2.25
N ALA A 56 -2.24 5.88 1.01
CA ALA A 56 -1.37 4.77 0.67
C ALA A 56 0.04 4.95 1.24
N LEU A 57 0.60 6.16 1.16
CA LEU A 57 1.89 6.47 1.74
C LEU A 57 1.89 6.33 3.27
N TYR A 58 0.82 6.78 3.94
CA TYR A 58 0.66 6.59 5.37
C TYR A 58 0.62 5.10 5.77
N ILE A 59 -0.18 4.30 5.06
CA ILE A 59 -0.24 2.84 5.24
C ILE A 59 1.12 2.20 4.96
N GLY A 60 1.82 2.66 3.93
CA GLY A 60 3.20 2.25 3.62
C GLY A 60 4.15 2.54 4.77
N GLY A 61 4.08 3.73 5.38
CA GLY A 61 4.85 4.08 6.57
C GLY A 61 4.61 3.09 7.72
N MET A 62 3.35 2.76 8.00
CA MET A 62 3.01 1.73 8.99
C MET A 62 3.59 0.36 8.64
N GLY A 63 3.52 -0.02 7.36
CA GLY A 63 4.14 -1.23 6.82
C GLY A 63 5.65 -1.27 7.05
N ALA A 64 6.34 -0.15 6.89
CA ALA A 64 7.77 -0.04 7.15
C ALA A 64 8.12 -0.37 8.60
N PHE A 65 7.41 0.23 9.56
CA PHE A 65 7.61 -0.03 10.98
C PHE A 65 7.30 -1.47 11.35
N ALA A 66 6.17 -2.01 10.88
CA ALA A 66 5.79 -3.40 11.12
C ALA A 66 6.83 -4.37 10.53
N GLY A 67 7.30 -4.12 9.30
CA GLY A 67 8.33 -4.91 8.64
C GLY A 67 9.67 -4.87 9.36
N TYR A 68 10.08 -3.69 9.85
CA TYR A 68 11.30 -3.53 10.64
C TYR A 68 11.22 -4.29 11.96
N ALA A 69 10.10 -4.21 12.68
CA ALA A 69 9.88 -4.94 13.93
C ALA A 69 9.87 -6.46 13.68
N ALA A 70 9.15 -6.93 12.66
CA ALA A 70 9.03 -8.34 12.31
C ALA A 70 10.38 -8.95 11.92
N VAL A 71 11.18 -8.29 11.09
CA VAL A 71 12.50 -8.81 10.67
C VAL A 71 13.54 -8.74 11.79
N SER A 72 13.37 -7.81 12.74
CA SER A 72 14.24 -7.71 13.91
C SER A 72 13.99 -8.85 14.90
N ALA A 73 12.73 -9.23 15.09
CA ALA A 73 12.39 -10.40 15.89
C ALA A 73 12.72 -11.71 15.15
N TRP A 74 12.17 -11.91 13.95
CA TRP A 74 12.17 -13.19 13.23
C TRP A 74 12.63 -13.03 11.76
N PRO A 75 13.96 -13.02 11.49
CA PRO A 75 14.51 -12.64 10.17
C PRO A 75 13.99 -13.49 8.98
N LEU A 76 14.03 -14.82 9.11
CA LEU A 76 13.59 -15.75 8.06
C LEU A 76 12.09 -15.66 7.79
N ALA A 77 11.29 -15.53 8.85
CA ALA A 77 9.85 -15.39 8.73
C ALA A 77 9.48 -14.05 8.07
N GLY A 78 10.13 -12.95 8.48
CA GLY A 78 9.95 -11.63 7.89
C GLY A 78 10.22 -11.61 6.39
N ALA A 79 11.32 -12.23 5.94
CA ALA A 79 11.63 -12.34 4.51
C ALA A 79 10.56 -13.14 3.73
N ARG A 80 10.10 -14.27 4.27
CA ARG A 80 9.04 -15.09 3.64
C ARG A 80 7.71 -14.33 3.53
N TRP A 81 7.35 -13.59 4.58
CA TRP A 81 6.15 -12.76 4.58
C TRP A 81 6.25 -11.63 3.56
N LEU A 82 7.43 -11.01 3.41
CA LEU A 82 7.65 -10.00 2.38
C LEU A 82 7.44 -10.58 0.98
N SER A 83 7.99 -11.75 0.66
CA SER A 83 7.78 -12.40 -0.65
C SER A 83 6.31 -12.67 -0.94
N ARG A 84 5.55 -13.17 0.05
CA ARG A 84 4.09 -13.37 -0.08
C ARG A 84 3.36 -12.04 -0.24
N GLY A 85 3.78 -11.02 0.50
CA GLY A 85 3.26 -9.66 0.40
C GLY A 85 3.45 -9.06 -0.99
N ILE A 86 4.61 -9.27 -1.62
CA ILE A 86 4.88 -8.82 -3.00
C ILE A 86 3.89 -9.47 -3.98
N LEU A 87 3.66 -10.78 -3.87
CA LEU A 87 2.66 -11.46 -4.70
C LEU A 87 1.25 -10.91 -4.47
N ALA A 88 0.86 -10.70 -3.21
CA ALA A 88 -0.42 -10.11 -2.86
C ALA A 88 -0.58 -8.68 -3.42
N ALA A 89 0.48 -7.86 -3.35
CA ALA A 89 0.48 -6.51 -3.90
C ALA A 89 0.37 -6.51 -5.43
N ALA A 90 1.12 -7.39 -6.12
CA ALA A 90 1.03 -7.54 -7.57
C ALA A 90 -0.38 -7.96 -8.02
N LEU A 91 -1.00 -8.90 -7.30
CA LEU A 91 -2.38 -9.30 -7.56
C LEU A 91 -3.36 -8.17 -7.27
N ALA A 92 -3.21 -7.46 -6.15
CA ALA A 92 -4.10 -6.37 -5.78
C ALA A 92 -4.09 -5.24 -6.83
N ILE A 93 -2.91 -4.80 -7.27
CA ILE A 93 -2.83 -3.74 -8.28
C ILE A 93 -3.26 -4.23 -9.67
N GLY A 94 -2.96 -5.49 -10.02
CA GLY A 94 -3.38 -6.10 -11.28
C GLY A 94 -4.90 -6.22 -11.36
N LEU A 95 -5.54 -6.71 -10.30
CA LEU A 95 -7.01 -6.80 -10.20
C LEU A 95 -7.64 -5.40 -10.18
N GLN A 96 -7.06 -4.46 -9.45
CA GLN A 96 -7.52 -3.08 -9.45
C GLN A 96 -7.50 -2.49 -10.87
N GLY A 97 -6.39 -2.64 -11.59
CA GLY A 97 -6.26 -2.12 -12.96
C GLY A 97 -7.14 -2.84 -13.99
N ALA A 98 -7.46 -4.11 -13.77
CA ALA A 98 -8.28 -4.91 -14.69
C ALA A 98 -9.80 -4.75 -14.45
N LEU A 99 -10.22 -4.55 -13.20
CA LEU A 99 -11.63 -4.65 -12.80
C LEU A 99 -12.23 -3.32 -12.38
N LEU A 100 -11.41 -2.34 -11.97
CA LEU A 100 -11.90 -1.08 -11.45
C LEU A 100 -11.69 0.03 -12.49
N PRO A 101 -12.75 0.78 -12.83
CA PRO A 101 -12.64 1.94 -13.72
C PRO A 101 -11.83 3.09 -13.12
#